data_AF-A0A351NVK6-F1
#
_entry.id   AF-A0A351NVK6-F1
#
_cell.length_a   1.000
_cell.length_b   1.000
_cell.length_c   1.000
_cell.angle_alpha   90.00
_cell.angle_beta   90.00
_cell.angle_gamma   90.00
#
_symmetry.space_group_name_H-M   'P 1'
#
loop_
_entity.id
_entity.type
_entity.pdbx_description
1 polymer ?
#
loop_
_entity_poly.entity_id
_entity_poly.type
_entity_poly.pdbx_seq_one_letter_code
_entity_poly.pdbx_strand_id
1 'polypeptide(L)'
;MGHKTRIGQVLYLACEGGKKSFAPRIEAISRAKSFLKEKRDSDNFLLLPLQVDLHGKQDAQAITAAIPEQKLSLIVVDTLAMSIGAGSENDSADMAQFIQNIGKLKAHYNCHVMIIHHTGKDKSRGARGHTSLRAAVDTEIEVKVDGSIRIAETKKQRDMENGKKVGFTLRVIELGLDDEHDQITSCVVEQSDADLSSVGRARKVSPNERIAKQALDAAIAQFGRKMADKENYPANRNVVSIDNWRSIFLKMRIDSGAKE
;
A
#
# COMPACT_ATOMS: atom_id res chain seq x y z
N MET A 1 -0.09 -18.77 0.08
CA MET A 1 -0.42 -18.34 1.46
C MET A 1 -1.46 -19.27 2.07
N GLY A 2 -1.06 -20.48 2.49
CA GLY A 2 -1.92 -21.64 2.84
C GLY A 2 -2.90 -21.49 4.02
N HIS A 3 -3.62 -20.37 4.11
CA HIS A 3 -4.73 -20.15 5.02
C HIS A 3 -5.99 -20.80 4.46
N LYS A 4 -6.81 -21.36 5.37
CA LYS A 4 -8.11 -21.90 5.02
C LYS A 4 -8.99 -20.74 4.51
N THR A 5 -9.55 -20.91 3.33
CA THR A 5 -10.51 -19.97 2.73
C THR A 5 -11.85 -20.67 2.49
N ARG A 6 -12.90 -19.88 2.29
CA ARG A 6 -14.19 -20.36 1.81
C ARG A 6 -14.38 -19.85 0.39
N ILE A 7 -14.89 -20.71 -0.50
CA ILE A 7 -15.31 -20.28 -1.84
C ILE A 7 -16.60 -19.50 -1.69
N GLY A 8 -16.71 -18.38 -2.39
CA GLY A 8 -17.90 -17.55 -2.40
C GLY A 8 -17.79 -16.49 -3.48
N GLN A 9 -18.94 -15.93 -3.85
CA GLN A 9 -18.99 -14.91 -4.89
C GLN A 9 -18.47 -13.58 -4.36
N VAL A 10 -17.72 -12.86 -5.19
CA VAL A 10 -17.09 -11.59 -4.86
C VAL A 10 -17.62 -10.50 -5.77
N LEU A 11 -18.07 -9.39 -5.18
CA LEU A 11 -18.31 -8.13 -5.90
C LEU A 11 -17.11 -7.21 -5.72
N TYR A 12 -16.50 -6.78 -6.81
CA TYR A 12 -15.40 -5.81 -6.82
C TYR A 12 -15.87 -4.50 -7.45
N LEU A 13 -16.00 -3.47 -6.62
CA LEU A 13 -16.31 -2.10 -7.06
C LEU A 13 -14.98 -1.39 -7.38
N ALA A 14 -14.57 -1.43 -8.65
CA ALA A 14 -13.40 -0.71 -9.14
C ALA A 14 -13.80 0.75 -9.47
N CYS A 15 -13.87 1.56 -8.42
CA CYS A 15 -14.25 2.97 -8.44
C CYS A 15 -13.12 3.84 -9.00
N GLU A 16 -11.88 3.34 -8.96
CA GLU A 16 -10.71 3.97 -9.56
C GLU A 16 -10.33 3.29 -10.88
N GLY A 17 -10.26 4.07 -11.96
CA GLY A 17 -9.88 3.58 -13.28
C GLY A 17 -10.98 2.72 -13.93
N GLY A 18 -11.41 3.10 -15.14
CA GLY A 18 -12.42 2.32 -15.87
C GLY A 18 -11.93 0.92 -16.30
N LYS A 19 -12.78 0.20 -17.06
CA LYS A 19 -12.51 -1.17 -17.58
C LYS A 19 -11.09 -1.39 -18.12
N LYS A 20 -10.54 -0.40 -18.81
CA LYS A 20 -9.21 -0.45 -19.43
C LYS A 20 -8.07 -0.64 -18.41
N SER A 21 -8.21 -0.15 -17.18
CA SER A 21 -7.18 -0.26 -16.15
C SER A 21 -7.13 -1.65 -15.47
N PHE A 22 -8.26 -2.34 -15.44
CA PHE A 22 -8.41 -3.61 -14.72
C PHE A 22 -8.18 -4.83 -15.61
N ALA A 23 -8.51 -4.73 -16.90
CA ALA A 23 -8.35 -5.84 -17.85
C ALA A 23 -6.91 -6.40 -17.93
N PRO A 24 -5.84 -5.57 -17.99
CA PRO A 24 -4.46 -6.07 -17.96
C PRO A 24 -4.13 -6.89 -16.70
N ARG A 25 -4.70 -6.52 -15.55
CA ARG A 25 -4.48 -7.22 -14.28
C ARG A 25 -5.11 -8.62 -14.30
N ILE A 26 -6.34 -8.72 -14.81
CA ILE A 26 -7.04 -10.00 -14.98
C ILE A 26 -6.30 -10.90 -15.96
N GLU A 27 -5.80 -10.34 -17.07
CA GLU A 27 -5.04 -11.11 -18.06
C GLU A 27 -3.73 -11.63 -17.46
N ALA A 28 -2.96 -10.80 -16.76
CA ALA A 28 -1.73 -11.23 -16.09
C ALA A 28 -1.97 -12.36 -15.08
N ILE A 29 -3.05 -12.26 -14.28
CA ILE A 29 -3.45 -13.33 -13.34
C ILE A 29 -3.82 -14.60 -14.11
N SER A 30 -4.57 -14.48 -15.21
CA SER A 30 -5.02 -15.62 -16.01
C SER A 30 -3.85 -16.38 -16.65
N ARG A 31 -2.83 -15.66 -17.13
CA ARG A 31 -1.59 -16.27 -17.67
C ARG A 31 -0.74 -16.93 -16.59
N ALA A 32 -0.60 -16.27 -15.44
CA ALA A 32 0.28 -16.76 -14.37
C ALA A 32 -0.35 -17.86 -13.50
N LYS A 33 -1.68 -17.90 -13.40
CA LYS A 33 -2.44 -18.75 -12.47
C LYS A 33 -3.67 -19.32 -13.17
N SER A 34 -3.46 -20.29 -14.07
CA SER A 34 -4.51 -20.89 -14.92
C SER A 34 -5.75 -21.37 -14.14
N PHE A 35 -5.57 -21.95 -12.95
CA PHE A 35 -6.69 -22.38 -12.10
C PHE A 35 -7.65 -21.24 -11.68
N LEU A 36 -7.18 -19.99 -11.64
CA LEU A 36 -8.02 -18.82 -11.36
C LEU A 36 -8.84 -18.39 -12.57
N LYS A 37 -8.37 -18.69 -13.79
CA LYS A 37 -9.13 -18.45 -15.02
C LYS A 37 -10.43 -19.27 -15.01
N GLU A 38 -10.33 -20.55 -14.72
CA GLU A 38 -11.49 -21.45 -14.61
C GLU A 38 -12.49 -21.01 -13.54
N LYS A 39 -12.01 -20.46 -12.41
CA LYS A 39 -12.87 -19.93 -11.33
C LYS A 39 -13.49 -18.58 -11.63
N ARG A 40 -12.87 -17.76 -12.47
CA ARG A 40 -13.46 -16.52 -12.98
C ARG A 40 -14.65 -16.85 -13.89
N ASP A 41 -14.47 -17.81 -14.77
CA ASP A 41 -15.48 -18.20 -15.77
C ASP A 41 -16.70 -18.89 -15.13
N SER A 42 -16.66 -19.17 -13.82
CA SER A 42 -17.75 -19.77 -13.05
C SER A 42 -18.62 -18.74 -12.30
N ASP A 43 -18.74 -17.50 -12.79
CA ASP A 43 -19.54 -16.39 -12.23
C ASP A 43 -19.27 -16.01 -10.75
N ASN A 44 -18.14 -16.46 -10.18
CA ASN A 44 -17.79 -16.19 -8.78
C ASN A 44 -17.15 -14.80 -8.57
N PHE A 45 -16.93 -14.03 -9.64
CA PHE A 45 -16.29 -12.72 -9.58
C PHE A 45 -17.05 -11.71 -10.44
N LEU A 46 -17.73 -10.77 -9.78
CA LEU A 46 -18.44 -9.67 -10.40
C LEU A 46 -17.59 -8.42 -10.32
N LEU A 47 -17.19 -7.87 -11.47
CA LEU A 47 -16.46 -6.62 -11.55
C LEU A 47 -17.40 -5.49 -11.95
N LEU A 48 -17.49 -4.46 -11.11
CA LEU A 48 -18.19 -3.22 -11.41
C LEU A 48 -17.18 -2.07 -11.56
N PRO A 49 -16.75 -1.75 -12.80
CA PRO A 49 -15.71 -0.77 -13.09
C PRO A 49 -16.32 0.62 -13.32
N LEU A 50 -17.05 1.10 -12.31
CA LEU A 50 -17.68 2.42 -12.31
C LEU A 50 -17.49 3.09 -10.96
N GLN A 51 -17.47 4.41 -10.98
CA GLN A 51 -17.45 5.22 -9.78
C GLN A 51 -18.83 5.18 -9.12
N VAL A 52 -18.86 4.94 -7.81
CA VAL A 52 -20.08 4.95 -7.00
C VAL A 52 -20.03 6.05 -5.95
N ASP A 53 -21.19 6.50 -5.50
CA ASP A 53 -21.38 7.36 -4.34
C ASP A 53 -21.98 6.57 -3.16
N LEU A 54 -21.10 6.00 -2.34
CA LEU A 54 -21.47 5.28 -1.13
C LEU A 54 -21.65 6.21 0.08
N HIS A 55 -21.43 7.52 -0.07
CA HIS A 55 -21.89 8.51 0.90
C HIS A 55 -23.37 8.86 0.65
N GLY A 56 -23.76 9.02 -0.60
CA GLY A 56 -25.14 9.21 -1.04
C GLY A 56 -26.07 8.03 -0.72
N LYS A 57 -27.38 8.23 -0.87
CA LYS A 57 -28.39 7.19 -0.57
C LYS A 57 -28.69 6.26 -1.75
N GLN A 58 -28.39 6.70 -2.97
CA GLN A 58 -28.91 6.09 -4.19
C GLN A 58 -28.10 4.86 -4.60
N ASP A 59 -26.77 4.96 -4.66
CA ASP A 59 -25.95 3.90 -5.26
C ASP A 59 -25.91 2.64 -4.40
N ALA A 60 -25.89 2.77 -3.07
CA ALA A 60 -25.99 1.60 -2.20
C ALA A 60 -27.30 0.82 -2.44
N GLN A 61 -28.42 1.53 -2.67
CA GLN A 61 -29.70 0.90 -3.00
C GLN A 61 -29.72 0.32 -4.42
N ALA A 62 -29.12 1.04 -5.38
CA ALA A 62 -29.00 0.57 -6.75
C ALA A 62 -28.18 -0.72 -6.83
N ILE A 63 -27.09 -0.83 -6.04
CA ILE A 63 -26.29 -2.05 -5.93
C ILE A 63 -27.14 -3.21 -5.42
N THR A 64 -27.93 -3.01 -4.34
CA THR A 64 -28.81 -4.06 -3.80
C THR A 64 -29.95 -4.44 -4.75
N ALA A 65 -30.45 -3.49 -5.53
CA ALA A 65 -31.49 -3.76 -6.53
C ALA A 65 -30.95 -4.47 -7.77
N ALA A 66 -29.72 -4.15 -8.19
CA ALA A 66 -29.09 -4.72 -9.38
C ALA A 66 -28.51 -6.12 -9.14
N ILE A 67 -28.21 -6.47 -7.89
CA ILE A 67 -27.68 -7.78 -7.51
C ILE A 67 -28.65 -8.45 -6.51
N PRO A 68 -29.90 -8.75 -6.92
CA PRO A 68 -30.88 -9.37 -6.04
C PRO A 68 -30.55 -10.87 -5.86
N GLU A 69 -30.56 -11.35 -4.62
CA GLU A 69 -30.58 -12.78 -4.24
C GLU A 69 -29.29 -13.60 -4.44
N GLN A 70 -28.14 -12.96 -4.61
CA GLN A 70 -26.84 -13.66 -4.61
C GLN A 70 -26.18 -13.65 -3.23
N LYS A 71 -25.64 -14.81 -2.80
CA LYS A 71 -24.81 -14.91 -1.58
C LYS A 71 -23.40 -14.39 -1.86
N LEU A 72 -23.28 -13.07 -1.99
CA LEU A 72 -21.96 -12.43 -1.93
C LEU A 72 -21.30 -12.83 -0.62
N SER A 73 -20.06 -13.29 -0.70
CA SER A 73 -19.23 -13.57 0.48
C SER A 73 -18.27 -12.41 0.78
N LEU A 74 -17.98 -11.60 -0.23
CA LEU A 74 -17.10 -10.45 -0.15
C LEU A 74 -17.56 -9.33 -1.09
N ILE A 75 -17.57 -8.11 -0.59
CA ILE A 75 -17.62 -6.88 -1.38
C ILE A 75 -16.29 -6.16 -1.20
N VAL A 76 -15.61 -5.82 -2.28
CA VAL A 76 -14.41 -4.99 -2.28
C VAL A 76 -14.76 -3.61 -2.81
N VAL A 77 -14.45 -2.56 -2.06
CA VAL A 77 -14.64 -1.16 -2.42
C VAL A 77 -13.27 -0.55 -2.68
N ASP A 78 -12.95 -0.28 -3.95
CA ASP A 78 -11.63 0.16 -4.39
C ASP A 78 -11.71 1.46 -5.20
N THR A 79 -11.40 2.64 -4.67
CA THR A 79 -10.94 2.97 -3.31
C THR A 79 -11.97 3.82 -2.56
N LEU A 80 -11.78 4.03 -1.25
CA LEU A 80 -12.60 4.95 -0.44
C LEU A 80 -12.72 6.33 -1.08
N ALA A 81 -11.59 6.93 -1.45
CA ALA A 81 -11.55 8.28 -2.02
C ALA A 81 -12.36 8.41 -3.32
N MET A 82 -12.45 7.32 -4.10
CA MET A 82 -13.23 7.29 -5.33
C MET A 82 -14.67 6.81 -5.13
N SER A 83 -15.01 6.23 -3.97
CA SER A 83 -16.33 5.68 -3.67
C SER A 83 -17.15 6.51 -2.68
N ILE A 84 -16.58 7.55 -2.08
CA ILE A 84 -17.28 8.47 -1.18
C ILE A 84 -18.09 9.54 -1.94
N GLY A 85 -18.04 9.54 -3.27
CA GLY A 85 -18.81 10.46 -4.12
C GLY A 85 -18.54 11.92 -3.81
N ALA A 86 -19.59 12.69 -3.51
CA ALA A 86 -19.49 14.11 -3.17
C ALA A 86 -19.04 14.37 -1.71
N GLY A 87 -18.91 13.32 -0.88
CA GLY A 87 -18.51 13.44 0.51
C GLY A 87 -17.01 13.67 0.70
N SER A 88 -16.64 14.21 1.85
CA SER A 88 -15.26 14.42 2.28
C SER A 88 -14.79 13.33 3.23
N GLU A 89 -13.68 12.67 2.91
CA GLU A 89 -13.06 11.66 3.79
C GLU A 89 -12.52 12.25 5.12
N ASN A 90 -12.45 13.58 5.22
CA ASN A 90 -12.01 14.30 6.41
C ASN A 90 -13.18 14.82 7.24
N ASP A 91 -14.39 14.84 6.69
CA ASP A 91 -15.58 15.27 7.42
C ASP A 91 -16.19 14.09 8.21
N SER A 92 -16.55 14.37 9.46
CA SER A 92 -17.05 13.34 10.36
C SER A 92 -18.46 12.85 10.00
N ALA A 93 -19.32 13.73 9.49
CA ALA A 93 -20.70 13.40 9.11
C ALA A 93 -20.72 12.62 7.80
N ASP A 94 -19.93 13.05 6.80
CA ASP A 94 -19.82 12.34 5.53
C ASP A 94 -19.25 10.92 5.75
N MET A 95 -18.19 10.79 6.55
CA MET A 95 -17.64 9.49 6.88
C MET A 95 -18.60 8.61 7.68
N ALA A 96 -19.38 9.19 8.60
CA ALA A 96 -20.42 8.44 9.32
C ALA A 96 -21.48 7.89 8.36
N GLN A 97 -21.93 8.69 7.40
CA GLN A 97 -22.92 8.29 6.41
C GLN A 97 -22.37 7.23 5.44
N PHE A 98 -21.11 7.36 4.99
CA PHE A 98 -20.41 6.34 4.21
C PHE A 98 -20.36 5.00 4.96
N ILE A 99 -19.89 5.02 6.22
CA ILE A 99 -19.79 3.83 7.07
C ILE A 99 -21.18 3.19 7.27
N GLN A 100 -22.22 3.99 7.46
CA GLN A 100 -23.58 3.49 7.60
C GLN A 100 -24.06 2.75 6.33
N ASN A 101 -23.78 3.27 5.14
CA ASN A 101 -24.15 2.62 3.88
C ASN A 101 -23.36 1.35 3.63
N ILE A 102 -22.06 1.32 3.97
CA ILE A 102 -21.27 0.08 4.01
C ILE A 102 -21.92 -0.93 4.95
N GLY A 103 -22.38 -0.48 6.12
CA GLY A 103 -23.12 -1.30 7.09
C GLY A 103 -24.42 -1.90 6.51
N LYS A 104 -25.16 -1.12 5.69
CA LYS A 104 -26.36 -1.61 4.98
C LYS A 104 -26.01 -2.69 3.96
N LEU A 105 -24.95 -2.50 3.17
CA LEU A 105 -24.49 -3.52 2.22
C LEU A 105 -24.06 -4.81 2.95
N LYS A 106 -23.26 -4.66 4.02
CA LYS A 106 -22.85 -5.77 4.89
C LYS A 106 -24.07 -6.54 5.42
N ALA A 107 -25.08 -5.84 5.94
CA ALA A 107 -26.27 -6.45 6.51
C ALA A 107 -27.18 -7.10 5.44
N HIS A 108 -27.36 -6.44 4.30
CA HIS A 108 -28.21 -6.93 3.20
C HIS A 108 -27.68 -8.25 2.63
N TYR A 109 -26.38 -8.32 2.33
CA TYR A 109 -25.76 -9.51 1.74
C TYR A 109 -25.24 -10.53 2.77
N ASN A 110 -25.20 -10.18 4.06
CA ASN A 110 -24.57 -10.96 5.12
C ASN A 110 -23.13 -11.39 4.76
N CYS A 111 -22.33 -10.43 4.30
CA CYS A 111 -21.01 -10.67 3.71
C CYS A 111 -19.90 -9.84 4.38
N HIS A 112 -18.64 -10.13 4.06
CA HIS A 112 -17.54 -9.23 4.43
C HIS A 112 -17.46 -8.05 3.46
N VAL A 113 -17.19 -6.85 3.96
CA VAL A 113 -16.88 -5.68 3.12
C VAL A 113 -15.46 -5.23 3.39
N MET A 114 -14.64 -5.20 2.35
CA MET A 114 -13.24 -4.75 2.37
C MET A 114 -13.15 -3.41 1.67
N ILE A 115 -12.60 -2.40 2.36
CA ILE A 115 -12.41 -1.06 1.81
C ILE A 115 -10.91 -0.86 1.57
N ILE A 116 -10.55 -0.54 0.34
CA ILE A 116 -9.19 -0.15 -0.02
C ILE A 116 -9.09 1.37 0.12
N HIS A 117 -8.13 1.84 0.90
CA HIS A 117 -7.91 3.26 1.11
C HIS A 117 -6.40 3.56 1.20
N HIS A 118 -6.04 4.80 0.88
CA HIS A 118 -4.65 5.22 0.91
C HIS A 118 -4.17 5.48 2.35
N THR A 119 -2.85 5.40 2.56
CA THR A 119 -2.22 5.95 3.78
C THR A 119 -2.18 7.47 3.73
N GLY A 120 -2.19 8.13 4.89
CA GLY A 120 -2.07 9.59 4.97
C GLY A 120 -0.71 10.07 4.45
N LYS A 121 -0.60 11.39 4.19
CA LYS A 121 0.67 12.02 3.80
C LYS A 121 1.78 11.77 4.82
N ASP A 122 1.42 11.81 6.10
CA ASP A 122 2.28 11.39 7.19
C ASP A 122 2.05 9.92 7.52
N LYS A 123 2.94 9.06 7.03
CA LYS A 123 2.88 7.61 7.27
C LYS A 123 2.97 7.25 8.75
N SER A 124 3.52 8.12 9.60
CA SER A 124 3.57 7.88 11.06
C SER A 124 2.19 7.97 11.71
N ARG A 125 1.25 8.67 11.07
CA ARG A 125 -0.14 8.82 11.52
C ARG A 125 -1.07 7.73 10.99
N GLY A 126 -0.58 6.85 10.12
CA GLY A 126 -1.29 5.67 9.62
C GLY A 126 -2.27 5.96 8.48
N ALA A 127 -3.47 5.40 8.61
CA ALA A 127 -4.59 5.51 7.66
C ALA A 127 -4.90 6.96 7.26
N ARG A 128 -5.18 7.22 5.98
CA ARG A 128 -5.78 8.49 5.52
C ARG A 128 -7.25 8.55 5.90
N GLY A 129 -7.74 9.77 6.17
CA GLY A 129 -9.15 10.05 6.44
C GLY A 129 -9.47 10.22 7.92
N HIS A 130 -10.75 10.39 8.21
CA HIS A 130 -11.26 10.62 9.55
C HIS A 130 -11.10 9.39 10.45
N THR A 131 -10.84 9.62 11.74
CA THR A 131 -10.59 8.55 12.73
C THR A 131 -11.78 7.61 12.94
N SER A 132 -12.99 8.04 12.56
CA SER A 132 -14.22 7.23 12.61
C SER A 132 -14.12 5.96 11.77
N LEU A 133 -13.41 5.98 10.63
CA LEU A 133 -13.22 4.77 9.82
C LEU A 133 -12.45 3.72 10.59
N ARG A 134 -11.31 4.10 11.18
CA ARG A 134 -10.50 3.20 12.00
C ARG A 134 -11.28 2.69 13.20
N ALA A 135 -12.20 3.47 13.78
CA ALA A 135 -13.07 3.01 14.86
C ALA A 135 -14.11 1.96 14.37
N ALA A 136 -14.67 2.14 13.18
CA ALA A 136 -15.72 1.30 12.62
C ALA A 136 -15.23 -0.06 12.09
N VAL A 137 -13.99 -0.15 11.59
CA VAL A 137 -13.46 -1.41 11.03
C VAL A 137 -13.03 -2.40 12.11
N ASP A 138 -13.26 -3.68 11.85
CA ASP A 138 -12.82 -4.78 12.74
C ASP A 138 -11.33 -5.10 12.53
N THR A 139 -10.87 -5.00 11.28
CA THR A 139 -9.52 -5.34 10.85
C THR A 139 -8.95 -4.22 9.99
N GLU A 140 -7.69 -3.84 10.25
CA GLU A 140 -6.92 -2.91 9.42
C GLU A 140 -5.63 -3.61 9.00
N ILE A 141 -5.39 -3.71 7.69
CA ILE A 141 -4.18 -4.29 7.11
C ILE A 141 -3.47 -3.18 6.34
N GLU A 142 -2.25 -2.87 6.75
CA GLU A 142 -1.43 -1.87 6.09
C GLU A 142 -0.44 -2.53 5.14
N VAL A 143 -0.35 -2.03 3.91
CA VAL A 143 0.65 -2.48 2.92
C VAL A 143 1.78 -1.46 2.83
N LYS A 144 3.01 -1.90 3.07
CA LYS A 144 4.24 -1.10 2.99
C LYS A 144 5.22 -1.69 1.98
N VAL A 145 6.04 -0.83 1.38
CA VAL A 145 7.16 -1.24 0.53
C VAL A 145 8.44 -1.12 1.36
N ASP A 146 9.24 -2.19 1.38
CA ASP A 146 10.57 -2.23 1.99
C ASP A 146 11.55 -2.86 0.99
N GLY A 147 12.36 -2.01 0.35
CA GLY A 147 13.20 -2.43 -0.78
C GLY A 147 12.37 -3.01 -1.92
N SER A 148 12.67 -4.24 -2.32
CA SER A 148 11.94 -4.99 -3.36
C SER A 148 10.74 -5.77 -2.83
N ILE A 149 10.57 -5.85 -1.51
CA ILE A 149 9.51 -6.63 -0.85
C ILE A 149 8.38 -5.69 -0.43
N ARG A 150 7.15 -6.19 -0.56
CA ARG A 150 5.94 -5.56 -0.01
C ARG A 150 5.47 -6.36 1.18
N ILE A 151 4.95 -5.66 2.19
CA ILE A 151 4.55 -6.28 3.44
C ILE A 151 3.15 -5.83 3.78
N ALA A 152 2.24 -6.79 3.92
CA ALA A 152 0.94 -6.60 4.53
C ALA A 152 1.04 -6.90 6.03
N GLU A 153 0.69 -5.93 6.87
CA GLU A 153 0.74 -6.05 8.33
C GLU A 153 -0.62 -5.71 8.94
N THR A 154 -1.14 -6.56 9.84
CA THR A 154 -2.35 -6.24 10.60
C THR A 154 -2.04 -5.18 11.66
N LYS A 155 -2.59 -3.96 11.49
CA LYS A 155 -2.45 -2.83 12.42
C LYS A 155 -3.60 -2.70 13.40
N LYS A 156 -4.75 -3.30 13.08
CA LYS A 156 -5.91 -3.42 13.97
C LYS A 156 -6.58 -4.76 13.74
N GLN A 157 -7.02 -5.36 14.85
CA GLN A 157 -7.85 -6.54 14.95
C GLN A 157 -8.71 -6.35 16.20
N ARG A 158 -10.02 -6.57 16.07
CA ARG A 158 -10.94 -6.50 17.22
C ARG A 158 -10.74 -7.70 18.15
N ASP A 159 -10.79 -8.90 17.58
CA ASP A 159 -10.88 -10.16 18.34
C ASP A 159 -9.68 -11.10 18.10
N MET A 160 -8.61 -10.61 17.46
CA MET A 160 -7.43 -11.41 17.10
C MET A 160 -6.13 -10.68 17.44
N GLU A 161 -5.01 -11.39 17.39
CA GLU A 161 -3.68 -10.81 17.60
C GLU A 161 -3.28 -9.87 16.46
N ASN A 162 -2.69 -8.73 16.83
CA ASN A 162 -2.14 -7.75 15.89
C ASN A 162 -0.68 -8.05 15.51
N GLY A 163 -0.17 -7.36 14.49
CA GLY A 163 1.23 -7.43 14.08
C GLY A 163 1.61 -8.63 13.20
N LYS A 164 0.64 -9.46 12.77
CA LYS A 164 0.91 -10.51 11.78
C LYS A 164 1.34 -9.88 10.46
N LYS A 165 2.45 -10.38 9.91
CA LYS A 165 3.05 -9.90 8.66
C LYS A 165 3.02 -10.96 7.57
N VAL A 166 2.80 -10.51 6.35
CA VAL A 166 2.90 -11.31 5.13
C VAL A 166 3.72 -10.55 4.10
N GLY A 167 4.81 -11.16 3.64
CA GLY A 167 5.72 -10.61 2.64
C GLY A 167 5.36 -11.11 1.25
N PHE A 168 5.43 -10.23 0.27
CA PHE A 168 5.17 -10.56 -1.12
C PHE A 168 5.93 -9.65 -2.08
N THR A 169 6.15 -10.10 -3.30
CA THR A 169 6.71 -9.32 -4.40
C THR A 169 5.68 -9.22 -5.53
N LEU A 170 5.93 -8.34 -6.49
CA LEU A 170 5.16 -8.25 -7.72
C LEU A 170 6.03 -8.76 -8.86
N ARG A 171 5.66 -9.90 -9.43
CA ARG A 171 6.29 -10.40 -10.66
C ARG A 171 5.60 -9.78 -11.86
N VAL A 172 6.37 -9.11 -12.70
CA VAL A 172 5.88 -8.51 -13.94
C VAL A 172 5.53 -9.63 -14.93
N ILE A 173 4.39 -9.48 -15.61
CA ILE A 173 3.91 -10.35 -16.68
C ILE A 173 3.76 -9.50 -17.93
N GLU A 174 4.37 -9.95 -19.01
CA GLU A 174 4.28 -9.33 -20.32
C GLU A 174 2.98 -9.77 -21.01
N LEU A 175 2.19 -8.79 -21.45
CA LEU A 175 0.85 -9.02 -22.02
C LEU A 175 0.85 -8.94 -23.54
N GLY A 176 1.85 -8.30 -24.12
CA GLY A 176 2.01 -8.11 -25.55
C GLY A 176 2.48 -6.69 -25.84
N LEU A 177 2.21 -6.23 -27.05
CA LEU A 177 2.43 -4.86 -27.48
C LEU A 177 1.08 -4.17 -27.70
N ASP A 178 1.03 -2.85 -27.53
CA ASP A 178 -0.11 -2.04 -27.98
C ASP A 178 0.01 -1.65 -29.47
N ASP A 179 -0.92 -0.82 -29.94
CA ASP A 179 -0.99 -0.37 -31.33
C ASP A 179 0.23 0.49 -31.73
N GLU A 180 0.95 1.06 -30.76
CA GLU A 180 2.17 1.86 -30.95
C GLU A 180 3.45 1.01 -30.82
N HIS A 181 3.31 -0.31 -30.68
CA HIS A 181 4.39 -1.27 -30.43
C HIS A 181 5.06 -1.12 -29.05
N ASP A 182 4.42 -0.45 -28.11
CA ASP A 182 4.90 -0.33 -26.73
C ASP A 182 4.52 -1.55 -25.89
N GLN A 183 5.41 -1.94 -24.98
CA GLN A 183 5.23 -3.15 -24.17
C GLN A 183 4.12 -2.97 -23.14
N ILE A 184 3.03 -3.73 -23.28
CA ILE A 184 1.98 -3.82 -22.27
C ILE A 184 2.44 -4.81 -21.20
N THR A 185 2.60 -4.32 -19.97
CA THR A 185 2.92 -5.16 -18.81
C THR A 185 1.89 -4.99 -17.71
N SER A 186 1.74 -6.03 -16.90
CA SER A 186 1.06 -5.94 -15.60
C SER A 186 1.81 -6.83 -14.60
N CYS A 187 1.24 -7.11 -13.43
CA CYS A 187 1.94 -7.88 -12.41
C CYS A 187 1.02 -8.83 -11.64
N VAL A 188 1.64 -9.85 -11.06
CA VAL A 188 0.98 -10.81 -10.16
C VAL A 188 1.70 -10.86 -8.82
N VAL A 189 0.92 -11.09 -7.77
CA VAL A 189 1.44 -11.24 -6.41
C VAL A 189 2.08 -12.62 -6.24
N GLU A 190 3.33 -12.61 -5.77
CA GLU A 190 4.08 -13.80 -5.35
C GLU A 190 4.43 -13.71 -3.87
N GLN A 191 4.16 -14.78 -3.13
CA GLN A 191 4.54 -14.83 -1.73
C GLN A 191 6.06 -14.84 -1.62
N SER A 192 6.59 -14.04 -0.71
CA SER A 192 8.02 -14.03 -0.38
C SER A 192 8.25 -14.85 0.87
N ASP A 193 9.29 -15.69 0.85
CA ASP A 193 9.76 -16.47 2.00
C ASP A 193 10.80 -15.71 2.84
N ALA A 194 11.01 -14.41 2.56
CA ALA A 194 11.93 -13.59 3.32
C ALA A 194 11.56 -13.55 4.81
N ASP A 195 12.57 -13.59 5.69
CA ASP A 195 12.36 -13.43 7.12
C ASP A 195 11.92 -11.99 7.46
N LEU A 196 10.63 -11.86 7.80
CA LEU A 196 9.99 -10.59 8.13
C LEU A 196 10.24 -10.14 9.58
N SER A 197 10.97 -10.93 10.38
CA SER A 197 11.28 -10.63 11.79
C SER A 197 12.10 -9.35 11.97
N SER A 198 12.86 -8.97 10.94
CA SER A 198 13.71 -7.78 10.90
C SER A 198 13.01 -6.55 10.31
N VAL A 199 11.91 -6.73 9.57
CA VAL A 199 11.30 -5.64 8.79
C VAL A 199 10.50 -4.68 9.67
N GLY A 200 10.77 -3.39 9.51
CA GLY A 200 10.16 -2.32 10.29
C GLY A 200 10.87 -2.01 11.61
N ARG A 201 11.95 -2.71 11.95
CA ARG A 201 12.88 -2.19 12.96
C ARG A 201 13.58 -0.99 12.36
N ALA A 202 13.37 0.19 12.94
CA ALA A 202 14.24 1.33 12.65
C ALA A 202 15.69 0.85 12.88
N ARG A 203 16.51 0.88 11.83
CA ARG A 203 17.93 0.55 11.94
C ARG A 203 18.49 1.51 12.98
N LYS A 204 18.78 1.02 14.19
CA LYS A 204 19.38 1.83 15.24
C LYS A 204 20.69 2.35 14.67
N VAL A 205 20.77 3.66 14.44
CA VAL A 205 21.99 4.31 14.02
C VAL A 205 23.02 3.99 15.09
N SER A 206 24.02 3.19 14.71
CA SER A 206 25.09 2.79 15.60
C SER A 206 25.85 4.03 16.10
N PRO A 207 26.52 3.94 17.26
CA PRO A 207 27.38 5.03 17.73
C PRO A 207 28.35 5.51 16.64
N ASN A 208 28.93 4.59 15.87
CA ASN A 208 29.84 4.89 14.77
C ASN A 208 29.15 5.59 13.59
N GLU A 209 27.94 5.20 13.20
CA GLU A 209 27.18 5.91 12.14
C GLU A 209 26.79 7.34 12.57
N ARG A 210 26.49 7.54 13.87
CA ARG A 210 26.23 8.88 14.42
C ARG A 210 27.49 9.75 14.40
N ILE A 211 28.63 9.18 14.81
CA ILE A 211 29.92 9.86 14.78
C ILE A 211 30.33 10.17 13.32
N ALA A 212 30.10 9.25 12.39
CA ALA A 212 30.33 9.43 10.97
C ALA A 212 29.56 10.63 10.41
N LYS A 213 28.28 10.76 10.76
CA LYS A 213 27.47 11.92 10.37
C LYS A 213 27.99 13.22 11.01
N GLN A 214 28.27 13.22 12.31
CA GLN A 214 28.80 14.41 13.01
C GLN A 214 30.14 14.85 12.44
N ALA A 215 31.01 13.90 12.10
CA ALA A 215 32.28 14.16 11.44
C ALA A 215 32.09 14.74 10.03
N LEU A 216 31.05 14.32 9.30
CA LEU A 216 30.71 14.90 8.00
C LEU A 216 30.25 16.35 8.13
N ASP A 217 29.37 16.63 9.09
CA ASP A 217 28.90 17.99 9.36
C ASP A 217 30.08 18.91 9.75
N ALA A 218 30.98 18.44 10.62
CA ALA A 218 32.18 19.18 11.02
C ALA A 218 33.19 19.37 9.88
N ALA A 219 33.41 18.34 9.05
CA ALA A 219 34.31 18.40 7.91
C ALA A 219 33.82 19.38 6.85
N ILE A 220 32.51 19.43 6.59
CA ILE A 220 31.90 20.40 5.70
C ILE A 220 32.00 21.82 6.29
N ALA A 221 31.80 21.98 7.60
CA ALA A 221 31.94 23.29 8.25
C ALA A 221 33.37 23.84 8.18
N GLN A 222 34.37 22.96 8.34
CA GLN A 222 35.77 23.35 8.40
C GLN A 222 36.46 23.44 7.02
N PHE A 223 36.16 22.50 6.12
CA PHE A 223 36.86 22.33 4.84
C PHE A 223 35.92 22.34 3.63
N GLY A 224 34.63 22.63 3.83
CA GLY A 224 33.64 22.61 2.79
C GLY A 224 33.94 23.65 1.71
N ARG A 225 33.94 23.19 0.46
CA ARG A 225 34.09 24.05 -0.71
C ARG A 225 32.97 23.78 -1.70
N LYS A 226 32.60 24.79 -2.47
CA LYS A 226 31.79 24.58 -3.67
C LYS A 226 32.69 24.05 -4.77
N MET A 227 32.22 23.02 -5.47
CA MET A 227 32.82 22.58 -6.72
C MET A 227 31.87 22.99 -7.85
N ALA A 228 32.31 23.91 -8.70
CA ALA A 228 31.55 24.33 -9.88
C ALA A 228 31.61 23.24 -10.96
N ASP A 229 30.45 22.93 -11.54
CA ASP A 229 30.21 22.12 -12.74
C ASP A 229 31.13 20.92 -12.98
N LYS A 230 30.92 19.88 -12.19
CA LYS A 230 31.19 18.51 -12.62
C LYS A 230 29.90 17.71 -12.45
N GLU A 231 29.54 16.94 -13.46
CA GLU A 231 28.33 16.10 -13.60
C GLU A 231 27.92 15.30 -12.34
N ASN A 232 28.87 15.07 -11.43
CA ASN A 232 28.71 14.27 -10.22
C ASN A 232 28.53 15.06 -8.90
N TYR A 233 28.48 16.40 -8.91
CA TYR A 233 28.40 17.20 -7.67
C TYR A 233 27.28 18.27 -7.71
N PRO A 234 26.41 18.34 -6.68
CA PRO A 234 25.34 19.31 -6.63
C PRO A 234 25.87 20.74 -6.41
N ALA A 235 25.55 21.65 -7.35
CA ALA A 235 26.02 23.04 -7.35
C ALA A 235 25.61 23.87 -6.11
N ASN A 236 24.57 23.43 -5.39
CA ASN A 236 24.01 24.11 -4.22
C ASN A 236 24.52 23.58 -2.87
N ARG A 237 25.52 22.69 -2.84
CA ARG A 237 26.05 22.13 -1.58
C ARG A 237 27.57 22.24 -1.48
N ASN A 238 28.05 22.44 -0.25
CA ASN A 238 29.47 22.31 0.04
C ASN A 238 29.86 20.83 0.05
N VAL A 239 30.98 20.52 -0.58
CA VAL A 239 31.57 19.18 -0.60
C VAL A 239 32.89 19.19 0.15
N VAL A 240 33.28 18.04 0.69
CA VAL A 240 34.54 17.84 1.41
C VAL A 240 35.23 16.59 0.88
N SER A 241 36.56 16.55 0.90
CA SER A 241 37.29 15.34 0.51
C SER A 241 37.05 14.21 1.52
N ILE A 242 37.07 12.98 1.03
CA ILE A 242 36.93 11.79 1.87
C ILE A 242 38.04 11.73 2.93
N ASP A 243 39.25 12.19 2.61
CA ASP A 243 40.39 12.19 3.55
C ASP A 243 40.18 13.16 4.71
N ASN A 244 39.65 14.36 4.43
CA ASN A 244 39.34 15.35 5.48
C ASN A 244 38.23 14.83 6.39
N TRP A 245 37.18 14.26 5.79
CA TRP A 245 36.11 13.62 6.56
C TRP A 245 36.64 12.46 7.41
N ARG A 246 37.46 11.57 6.83
CA ARG A 246 38.01 10.38 7.49
C ARG A 246 38.91 10.77 8.66
N SER A 247 39.72 11.81 8.50
CA SER A 247 40.58 12.35 9.56
C SER A 247 39.76 12.81 10.77
N ILE A 248 38.69 13.60 10.54
CA ILE A 248 37.80 14.05 11.62
C ILE A 248 37.03 12.87 12.22
N PHE A 249 36.55 11.93 11.40
CA PHE A 249 35.82 10.77 11.86
C PHE A 249 36.67 9.89 12.78
N LEU A 250 37.91 9.58 12.39
CA LEU A 250 38.82 8.77 13.21
C LEU A 250 39.13 9.47 14.53
N LYS A 251 39.34 10.79 14.52
CA LYS A 251 39.54 11.58 15.74
C LYS A 251 38.33 11.51 16.66
N MET A 252 37.13 11.85 16.15
CA MET A 252 35.90 11.81 16.94
C MET A 252 35.55 10.40 17.44
N ARG A 253 35.89 9.37 16.66
CA ARG A 253 35.69 7.98 17.05
C ARG A 253 36.59 7.59 18.21
N ILE A 254 37.87 7.95 18.17
CA ILE A 254 38.83 7.71 19.27
C ILE A 254 38.34 8.44 20.54
N ASP A 255 37.97 9.71 20.41
CA ASP A 255 37.52 10.55 21.53
C ASP A 255 36.21 10.04 22.16
N SER A 256 35.37 9.35 21.38
CA SER A 256 34.11 8.77 21.85
C SER A 256 34.23 7.43 22.57
N GLY A 257 35.40 6.77 22.51
CA GLY A 257 35.62 5.44 23.08
C GLY A 257 34.81 4.32 22.41
N ALA A 258 34.21 4.55 21.24
CA ALA A 258 33.42 3.56 20.50
C ALA A 258 34.33 2.45 19.92
N LYS A 259 34.28 1.25 20.50
CA LYS A 259 34.97 0.05 19.98
C LYS A 259 34.35 -0.40 18.64
N GLU A 260 35.14 -1.18 17.88
CA GLU A 260 34.73 -1.79 16.59
C GLU A 260 33.41 -2.54 16.65
#